data_AF-A0A060VN10-F1
#
_entry.id   AF-A0A060VN10-F1
#
_cell.length_a   1.000
_cell.length_b   1.000
_cell.length_c   1.000
_cell.angle_alpha   90.00
_cell.angle_beta   90.00
_cell.angle_gamma   90.00
#
_symmetry.space_group_name_H-M   'P 1'
#
loop_
_entity.id
_entity.type
_entity.pdbx_description
1 polymer ?
#
loop_
_entity_poly.entity_id
_entity_poly.type
_entity_poly.pdbx_seq_one_letter_code
_entity_poly.pdbx_strand_id
1 'polypeptide(L)'
;MLSYMLSQYARLPVPEVTLRSWLKQWLSEQESRCTDRSFSARFPWRETGLCQEYFLQRKLKIDGKQFLTGPRYQGGNINKPFIDIVGMDSDLNHTALELISKEWSQLRAQYVRILVPGQSFLQGIPDQYIYATSFSEPPEFNDKSLTLQVATYEDFDWCCQALGDAYKHTWQTVRELSASNLVAVDDEELCDHISEREVYIIYENDVRAGLLICQKGNIAFLRGYRITDKVILPAFRGRSLSARAQRLLYRLLTYSDSELSLYMGTIIPQNIPSMKTAERAGRTCILSYQFLPICRTHD
;
A
#
# COMPACT_ATOMS: atom_id res chain seq x y z
N MET A 1 -20.46 -5.95 -9.46
CA MET A 1 -19.18 -5.39 -8.99
C MET A 1 -18.15 -5.24 -10.12
N LEU A 2 -17.69 -6.33 -10.75
CA LEU A 2 -16.60 -6.28 -11.75
C LEU A 2 -16.74 -5.19 -12.83
N SER A 3 -17.89 -5.11 -13.51
CA SER A 3 -18.10 -4.13 -14.60
C SER A 3 -17.97 -2.67 -14.12
N TYR A 4 -18.51 -2.38 -12.94
CA TYR A 4 -18.43 -1.03 -12.36
C TYR A 4 -17.00 -0.70 -11.90
N MET A 5 -16.31 -1.64 -11.24
CA MET A 5 -14.90 -1.42 -10.87
C MET A 5 -14.00 -1.25 -12.10
N LEU A 6 -14.27 -1.98 -13.19
CA LEU A 6 -13.57 -1.77 -14.47
C LEU A 6 -13.76 -0.36 -14.99
N SER A 7 -14.99 0.19 -14.95
CA SER A 7 -15.21 1.58 -15.38
C SER A 7 -14.53 2.60 -14.46
N GLN A 8 -14.51 2.35 -13.14
CA GLN A 8 -13.85 3.24 -12.17
C GLN A 8 -12.33 3.29 -12.39
N TYR A 9 -11.73 2.15 -12.73
CA TYR A 9 -10.27 2.00 -12.84
C TYR A 9 -9.76 1.94 -14.28
N ALA A 10 -10.58 2.32 -15.27
CA ALA A 10 -10.26 2.23 -16.70
C ALA A 10 -9.03 3.05 -17.13
N ARG A 11 -8.62 4.06 -16.33
CA ARG A 11 -7.47 4.93 -16.61
C ARG A 11 -6.14 4.45 -16.01
N LEU A 12 -6.13 3.29 -15.36
CA LEU A 12 -4.89 2.73 -14.83
C LEU A 12 -3.90 2.39 -15.96
N PRO A 13 -2.58 2.44 -15.70
CA PRO A 13 -1.55 2.17 -16.70
C PRO A 13 -1.40 0.65 -16.95
N VAL A 14 -2.50 -0.04 -17.25
CA VAL A 14 -2.54 -1.47 -17.55
C VAL A 14 -3.58 -1.74 -18.64
N PRO A 15 -3.35 -2.71 -19.55
CA PRO A 15 -4.34 -3.10 -20.54
C PRO A 15 -5.65 -3.56 -19.89
N GLU A 16 -6.80 -3.23 -20.49
CA GLU A 16 -8.12 -3.58 -19.94
C GLU A 16 -8.28 -5.09 -19.70
N VAL A 17 -7.77 -5.92 -20.61
CA VAL A 17 -7.81 -7.39 -20.49
C VAL A 17 -7.07 -7.85 -19.22
N THR A 18 -5.91 -7.27 -18.95
CA THR A 18 -5.12 -7.55 -17.75
C THR A 18 -5.85 -7.06 -16.50
N LEU A 19 -6.35 -5.82 -16.51
CA LEU A 19 -7.10 -5.24 -15.39
C LEU A 19 -8.34 -6.08 -15.04
N ARG A 20 -9.08 -6.55 -16.05
CA ARG A 20 -10.24 -7.44 -15.89
C ARG A 20 -9.86 -8.75 -15.22
N SER A 21 -8.77 -9.37 -15.66
CA SER A 21 -8.26 -10.61 -15.05
C SER A 21 -7.89 -10.39 -13.57
N TRP A 22 -7.14 -9.33 -13.29
CA TRP A 22 -6.72 -8.98 -11.93
C TRP A 22 -7.89 -8.68 -11.01
N LEU A 23 -8.84 -7.85 -11.45
CA LEU A 23 -10.05 -7.53 -10.69
C LEU A 23 -10.93 -8.75 -10.46
N LYS A 24 -11.07 -9.64 -11.45
CA LYS A 24 -11.86 -10.87 -11.32
C LYS A 24 -11.27 -11.79 -10.25
N GLN A 25 -9.96 -12.01 -10.29
CA GLN A 25 -9.29 -12.83 -9.28
C GLN A 25 -9.35 -12.16 -7.89
N TRP A 26 -9.06 -10.86 -7.81
CA TRP A 26 -9.17 -10.10 -6.56
C TRP A 26 -10.56 -10.23 -5.95
N LEU A 27 -11.63 -9.95 -6.72
CA LEU A 27 -13.00 -10.07 -6.22
C LEU A 27 -13.32 -11.49 -5.73
N SER A 28 -12.88 -12.52 -6.44
CA SER A 28 -13.05 -13.91 -6.01
C SER A 28 -12.35 -14.20 -4.67
N GLU A 29 -11.12 -13.72 -4.50
CA GLU A 29 -10.35 -13.84 -3.24
C GLU A 29 -11.00 -13.03 -2.10
N GLN A 30 -11.60 -11.88 -2.41
CA GLN A 30 -12.30 -11.08 -1.40
C GLN A 30 -13.65 -11.70 -1.03
N GLU A 31 -14.37 -12.29 -1.97
CA GLU A 31 -15.64 -12.98 -1.68
C GLU A 31 -15.43 -14.24 -0.84
N SER A 32 -14.32 -14.97 -0.99
CA SER A 32 -14.03 -16.14 -0.14
C SER A 32 -13.79 -15.75 1.34
N ARG A 33 -13.32 -14.52 1.60
CA ARG A 33 -13.13 -13.98 2.97
C ARG A 33 -14.43 -13.71 3.71
N CYS A 34 -15.58 -13.87 3.07
CA CYS A 34 -16.88 -13.84 3.74
C CYS A 34 -17.12 -15.08 4.63
N THR A 35 -16.39 -16.17 4.39
CA THR A 35 -16.55 -17.42 5.14
C THR A 35 -15.23 -18.01 5.65
N ASP A 36 -14.08 -17.45 5.25
CA ASP A 36 -12.75 -17.91 5.68
C ASP A 36 -12.44 -17.51 7.13
N ARG A 37 -12.52 -18.48 8.05
CA ARG A 37 -12.17 -18.29 9.47
C ARG A 37 -10.67 -18.04 9.68
N SER A 38 -9.81 -18.55 8.83
CA SER A 38 -8.36 -18.30 8.93
C SER A 38 -8.04 -16.84 8.64
N PHE A 39 -8.76 -16.25 7.69
CA PHE A 39 -8.71 -14.81 7.42
C PHE A 39 -9.17 -13.99 8.64
N SER A 40 -10.34 -14.30 9.22
CA SER A 40 -10.86 -13.52 10.35
C SER A 40 -10.04 -13.68 11.64
N ALA A 41 -9.33 -14.80 11.81
CA ALA A 41 -8.43 -15.04 12.95
C ALA A 41 -7.24 -14.07 13.03
N ARG A 42 -6.90 -13.39 11.92
CA ARG A 42 -5.77 -12.44 11.83
C ARG A 42 -6.07 -11.06 12.42
N PHE A 43 -7.30 -10.82 12.87
CA PHE A 43 -7.74 -9.53 13.41
C PHE A 43 -7.83 -9.57 14.94
N PRO A 44 -7.77 -8.41 15.63
CA PRO A 44 -7.70 -8.35 17.10
C PRO A 44 -9.09 -8.56 17.75
N TRP A 45 -9.69 -9.73 17.54
CA TRP A 45 -11.03 -10.05 18.03
C TRP A 45 -11.06 -10.24 19.55
N ARG A 46 -9.97 -10.76 20.14
CA ARG A 46 -9.86 -10.96 21.59
C ARG A 46 -9.78 -9.63 22.33
N GLU A 47 -8.95 -8.73 21.83
CA GLU A 47 -8.70 -7.40 22.39
C GLU A 47 -9.92 -6.49 22.28
N THR A 48 -10.77 -6.72 21.28
CA THR A 48 -11.96 -5.91 21.02
C THR A 48 -13.23 -6.44 21.70
N GLY A 49 -13.19 -7.68 22.21
CA GLY A 49 -14.36 -8.34 22.80
C GLY A 49 -15.44 -8.73 21.78
N LEU A 50 -15.14 -8.63 20.48
CA LEU A 50 -16.03 -9.03 19.40
C LEU A 50 -15.78 -10.51 19.03
N CYS A 51 -16.78 -11.20 18.48
CA CYS A 51 -16.57 -12.55 17.98
C CYS A 51 -15.62 -12.55 16.79
N GLN A 52 -14.84 -13.62 16.60
CA GLN A 52 -13.93 -13.75 15.48
C GLN A 52 -14.67 -13.62 14.14
N GLU A 53 -15.85 -14.20 14.01
CA GLU A 53 -16.69 -14.14 12.81
C GLU A 53 -17.12 -12.71 12.45
N TYR A 54 -17.11 -11.78 13.42
CA TYR A 54 -17.37 -10.37 13.15
C TYR A 54 -16.40 -9.80 12.12
N PHE A 55 -15.16 -10.31 12.06
CA PHE A 55 -14.11 -9.84 11.16
C PHE A 55 -14.15 -10.43 9.74
N LEU A 56 -15.10 -11.32 9.45
CA LEU A 56 -15.37 -11.78 8.09
C LEU A 56 -15.87 -10.61 7.23
N GLN A 57 -15.61 -10.70 5.93
CA GLN A 57 -16.21 -9.74 5.00
C GLN A 57 -17.71 -10.01 4.85
N ARG A 58 -18.48 -8.97 4.51
CA ARG A 58 -19.91 -9.09 4.25
C ARG A 58 -20.23 -8.49 2.90
N LYS A 59 -20.98 -9.25 2.10
CA LYS A 59 -21.56 -8.78 0.84
C LYS A 59 -22.97 -8.26 1.12
N LEU A 60 -23.10 -6.94 1.17
CA LEU A 60 -24.35 -6.25 1.47
C LEU A 60 -25.09 -5.94 0.17
N LYS A 61 -26.41 -6.11 0.18
CA LYS A 61 -27.29 -5.72 -0.93
C LYS A 61 -28.15 -4.55 -0.48
N ILE A 62 -27.91 -3.37 -1.06
CA ILE A 62 -28.57 -2.11 -0.71
C ILE A 62 -29.16 -1.53 -2.00
N ASP A 63 -30.47 -1.32 -2.06
CA ASP A 63 -31.16 -0.78 -3.25
C ASP A 63 -30.83 -1.51 -4.56
N GLY A 64 -30.66 -2.84 -4.48
CA GLY A 64 -30.28 -3.68 -5.62
C GLY A 64 -28.79 -3.62 -6.01
N LYS A 65 -28.00 -2.78 -5.34
CA LYS A 65 -26.55 -2.65 -5.47
C LYS A 65 -25.82 -3.54 -4.47
N GLN A 66 -24.59 -3.91 -4.76
CA GLN A 66 -23.73 -4.81 -3.98
C GLN A 66 -22.47 -4.09 -3.50
N PHE A 67 -22.23 -4.21 -2.20
CA PHE A 67 -21.03 -3.70 -1.53
C PHE A 67 -20.36 -4.82 -0.76
N LEU A 68 -19.09 -5.09 -1.05
CA LEU A 68 -18.25 -6.00 -0.27
C LEU A 68 -17.50 -5.19 0.77
N THR A 69 -17.81 -5.44 2.03
CA THR A 69 -17.37 -4.63 3.17
C THR A 69 -16.66 -5.46 4.22
N GLY A 70 -15.79 -4.86 5.03
CA GLY A 70 -15.19 -5.55 6.17
C GLY A 70 -14.63 -4.58 7.22
N PRO A 71 -14.58 -4.99 8.51
CA PRO A 71 -14.14 -4.12 9.59
C PRO A 71 -12.60 -4.15 9.68
N ARG A 72 -11.99 -2.99 9.90
CA ARG A 72 -10.53 -2.84 9.98
C ARG A 72 -10.15 -1.80 11.03
N TYR A 73 -8.86 -1.76 11.34
CA TYR A 73 -8.25 -0.82 12.27
C TYR A 73 -7.08 -0.12 11.61
N GLN A 74 -7.05 1.22 11.69
CA GLN A 74 -6.00 1.99 11.04
C GLN A 74 -4.64 1.69 11.67
N GLY A 75 -3.71 1.15 10.88
CA GLY A 75 -2.39 0.73 11.36
C GLY A 75 -2.45 -0.31 12.49
N GLY A 76 -3.52 -1.13 12.56
CA GLY A 76 -3.72 -2.10 13.64
C GLY A 76 -4.19 -1.49 14.97
N ASN A 77 -4.40 -0.16 15.05
CA ASN A 77 -4.85 0.49 16.28
C ASN A 77 -6.35 0.26 16.52
N ILE A 78 -6.68 -0.58 17.51
CA ILE A 78 -8.06 -0.93 17.89
C ILE A 78 -8.95 0.28 18.21
N ASN A 79 -8.35 1.42 18.59
CA ASN A 79 -9.07 2.66 18.90
C ASN A 79 -9.42 3.49 17.64
N LYS A 80 -8.97 3.05 16.46
CA LYS A 80 -9.25 3.70 15.17
C LYS A 80 -9.97 2.72 14.21
N PRO A 81 -11.17 2.25 14.56
CA PRO A 81 -11.96 1.39 13.67
C PRO A 81 -12.46 2.14 12.44
N PHE A 82 -12.51 1.42 11.32
CA PHE A 82 -13.19 1.85 10.10
C PHE A 82 -13.78 0.65 9.34
N ILE A 83 -14.69 0.94 8.41
CA ILE A 83 -15.28 -0.06 7.52
C ILE A 83 -14.63 0.07 6.15
N ASP A 84 -13.97 -0.98 5.66
CA ASP A 84 -13.32 -0.98 4.35
C ASP A 84 -14.32 -1.42 3.27
N ILE A 85 -14.48 -0.63 2.20
CA ILE A 85 -15.26 -1.02 1.02
C ILE A 85 -14.30 -1.61 -0.01
N VAL A 86 -14.27 -2.93 -0.03
CA VAL A 86 -13.31 -3.73 -0.80
C VAL A 86 -13.74 -3.89 -2.25
N GLY A 87 -15.05 -3.87 -2.48
CA GLY A 87 -15.65 -3.93 -3.81
C GLY A 87 -17.04 -3.30 -3.80
N MET A 88 -17.44 -2.70 -4.92
CA MET A 88 -18.73 -2.05 -5.07
C MET A 88 -19.22 -2.17 -6.51
N ASP A 89 -20.53 -2.04 -6.73
CA ASP A 89 -21.14 -2.02 -8.06
C ASP A 89 -21.88 -0.72 -8.41
N SER A 90 -21.76 0.29 -7.55
CA SER A 90 -22.21 1.67 -7.74
C SER A 90 -21.41 2.62 -6.86
N ASP A 91 -21.56 3.93 -7.10
CA ASP A 91 -21.07 4.96 -6.19
C ASP A 91 -21.70 4.80 -4.80
N LEU A 92 -21.00 5.25 -3.77
CA LEU A 92 -21.52 5.31 -2.40
C LEU A 92 -22.33 6.60 -2.23
N ASN A 93 -23.65 6.44 -2.08
CA ASN A 93 -24.54 7.54 -1.70
C ASN A 93 -24.78 7.53 -0.17
N HIS A 94 -25.50 8.53 0.32
CA HIS A 94 -25.82 8.69 1.74
C HIS A 94 -26.53 7.45 2.32
N THR A 95 -27.55 6.94 1.64
CA THR A 95 -28.31 5.76 2.05
C THR A 95 -27.42 4.52 2.21
N ALA A 96 -26.51 4.30 1.26
CA ALA A 96 -25.56 3.20 1.33
C ALA A 96 -24.62 3.35 2.53
N LEU A 97 -24.08 4.55 2.78
CA LEU A 97 -23.22 4.82 3.93
C LEU A 97 -23.95 4.59 5.27
N GLU A 98 -25.20 5.02 5.40
CA GLU A 98 -26.01 4.79 6.59
C GLU A 98 -26.29 3.31 6.84
N LEU A 99 -26.69 2.56 5.81
CA LEU A 99 -26.99 1.14 5.94
C LEU A 99 -25.73 0.30 6.21
N ILE A 100 -24.60 0.64 5.58
CA ILE A 100 -23.30 0.04 5.88
C ILE A 100 -22.90 0.34 7.33
N SER A 101 -23.05 1.59 7.77
CA SER A 101 -22.76 1.96 9.16
C SER A 101 -23.60 1.16 10.16
N LYS A 102 -24.91 1.03 9.91
CA LYS A 102 -25.82 0.28 10.75
C LYS A 102 -25.43 -1.20 10.89
N GLU A 103 -25.06 -1.83 9.77
CA GLU A 103 -24.59 -3.22 9.73
C GLU A 103 -23.35 -3.45 10.61
N TRP A 104 -22.48 -2.44 10.69
CA TRP A 104 -21.21 -2.47 11.41
C TRP A 104 -21.24 -1.68 12.73
N SER A 105 -22.44 -1.39 13.26
CA SER A 105 -22.63 -0.49 14.42
C SER A 105 -21.87 -0.90 15.69
N GLN A 106 -21.72 -2.20 15.95
CA GLN A 106 -20.96 -2.70 17.11
C GLN A 106 -19.48 -2.27 17.10
N LEU A 107 -18.89 -2.09 15.90
CA LEU A 107 -17.51 -1.63 15.74
C LEU A 107 -17.33 -0.16 16.15
N ARG A 108 -18.42 0.63 16.16
CA ARG A 108 -18.41 2.07 16.43
C ARG A 108 -17.44 2.85 15.53
N ALA A 109 -17.32 2.41 14.27
CA ALA A 109 -16.52 3.09 13.26
C ALA A 109 -17.02 4.52 13.02
N GLN A 110 -16.08 5.43 12.75
CA GLN A 110 -16.40 6.82 12.38
C GLN A 110 -16.27 7.05 10.87
N TYR A 111 -15.61 6.13 10.18
CA TYR A 111 -15.26 6.27 8.78
C TYR A 111 -15.51 4.99 8.01
N VAL A 112 -15.86 5.17 6.75
CA VAL A 112 -15.79 4.17 5.69
C VAL A 112 -14.56 4.49 4.85
N ARG A 113 -13.76 3.49 4.49
CA ARG A 113 -12.59 3.66 3.61
C ARG A 113 -12.88 3.09 2.22
N ILE A 114 -12.55 3.85 1.19
CA ILE A 114 -12.77 3.48 -0.21
C ILE A 114 -11.47 3.64 -1.01
N LEU A 115 -11.34 2.85 -2.07
CA LEU A 115 -10.22 2.94 -3.02
C LEU A 115 -10.68 3.68 -4.28
N VAL A 116 -10.13 4.86 -4.55
CA VAL A 116 -10.50 5.73 -5.68
C VAL A 116 -9.33 6.00 -6.61
N PRO A 117 -9.57 6.40 -7.87
CA PRO A 117 -8.51 6.89 -8.76
C PRO A 117 -7.71 8.05 -8.16
N GLY A 118 -6.38 8.04 -8.35
CA GLY A 118 -5.46 9.01 -7.73
C GLY A 118 -5.65 10.47 -8.18
N GLN A 119 -6.27 10.69 -9.35
CA GLN A 119 -6.63 12.02 -9.87
C GLN A 119 -8.09 12.41 -9.56
N SER A 120 -8.84 11.57 -8.85
CA SER A 120 -10.22 11.90 -8.48
C SER A 120 -10.25 13.05 -7.49
N PHE A 121 -11.23 13.96 -7.64
CA PHE A 121 -11.47 15.01 -6.66
C PHE A 121 -11.70 14.39 -5.27
N LEU A 122 -11.08 14.99 -4.25
CA LEU A 122 -11.17 14.55 -2.86
C LEU A 122 -12.64 14.45 -2.42
N GLN A 123 -13.17 13.24 -2.32
CA GLN A 123 -14.45 12.99 -1.68
C GLN A 123 -14.28 12.77 -0.16
N GLY A 124 -13.05 12.51 0.29
CA GLY A 124 -12.74 12.20 1.68
C GLY A 124 -11.31 12.58 2.12
N ILE A 125 -10.94 12.12 3.31
CA ILE A 125 -9.62 12.32 3.92
C ILE A 125 -8.67 11.22 3.41
N PRO A 126 -7.56 11.55 2.73
CA PRO A 126 -6.60 10.54 2.28
C PRO A 126 -6.01 9.73 3.44
N ASP A 127 -5.99 8.40 3.29
CA ASP A 127 -5.33 7.45 4.21
C ASP A 127 -3.96 7.04 3.65
N GLN A 128 -3.94 6.60 2.40
CA GLN A 128 -2.73 6.17 1.69
C GLN A 128 -2.85 6.47 0.20
N TYR A 129 -1.75 6.88 -0.42
CA TYR A 129 -1.62 6.97 -1.87
C TYR A 129 -0.91 5.74 -2.41
N ILE A 130 -1.31 5.30 -3.59
CA ILE A 130 -0.63 4.22 -4.33
C ILE A 130 0.06 4.87 -5.52
N TYR A 131 1.39 4.90 -5.45
CA TYR A 131 2.24 5.38 -6.53
C TYR A 131 2.75 4.20 -7.33
N ALA A 132 2.51 4.20 -8.64
CA ALA A 132 2.96 3.13 -9.52
C ALA A 132 3.45 3.66 -10.87
N THR A 133 4.13 2.78 -11.58
CA THR A 133 4.46 2.93 -12.99
C THR A 133 4.44 1.57 -13.67
N SER A 134 4.11 1.57 -14.96
CA SER A 134 4.40 0.48 -15.88
C SER A 134 5.35 1.04 -16.92
N PHE A 135 6.45 0.36 -17.20
CA PHE A 135 7.17 0.61 -18.42
C PHE A 135 7.13 -0.64 -19.29
N SER A 136 6.87 -0.41 -20.58
CA SER A 136 7.03 -1.42 -21.63
C SER A 136 8.50 -1.73 -21.89
N GLU A 137 9.39 -0.79 -21.55
CA GLU A 137 10.84 -0.84 -21.77
C GLU A 137 11.59 -0.33 -20.53
N PRO A 138 12.77 -0.86 -20.21
CA PRO A 138 13.55 -0.40 -19.07
C PRO A 138 13.91 1.09 -19.23
N PRO A 139 13.77 1.92 -18.19
CA PRO A 139 14.14 3.33 -18.26
C PRO A 139 15.64 3.48 -18.52
N GLU A 140 16.02 4.44 -19.35
CA GLU A 140 17.44 4.78 -19.54
C GLU A 140 18.07 5.15 -18.20
N PHE A 141 19.28 4.65 -17.94
CA PHE A 141 20.00 4.89 -16.70
C PHE A 141 21.51 4.90 -16.94
N ASN A 142 22.11 6.10 -16.91
CA ASN A 142 23.52 6.34 -17.28
C ASN A 142 24.41 6.74 -16.10
N ASP A 143 23.91 6.59 -14.87
CA ASP A 143 24.64 6.96 -13.67
C ASP A 143 25.53 5.81 -13.19
N LYS A 144 26.83 5.92 -13.46
CA LYS A 144 27.84 4.92 -13.06
C LYS A 144 28.25 5.00 -11.60
N SER A 145 27.88 6.08 -10.89
CA SER A 145 28.22 6.24 -9.48
C SER A 145 27.31 5.42 -8.57
N LEU A 146 26.18 4.94 -9.09
CA LEU A 146 25.16 4.24 -8.32
C LEU A 146 25.12 2.76 -8.69
N THR A 147 25.24 1.89 -7.69
CA THR A 147 25.03 0.45 -7.85
C THR A 147 24.06 -0.07 -6.79
N LEU A 148 23.42 -1.20 -7.09
CA LEU A 148 22.58 -1.95 -6.16
C LEU A 148 23.18 -3.34 -5.98
N GLN A 149 23.26 -3.79 -4.74
CA GLN A 149 23.62 -5.17 -4.41
C GLN A 149 22.52 -5.79 -3.57
N VAL A 150 22.14 -7.02 -3.89
CA VAL A 150 21.22 -7.79 -3.06
C VAL A 150 21.91 -8.08 -1.73
N ALA A 151 21.26 -7.73 -0.62
CA ALA A 151 21.79 -8.00 0.71
C ALA A 151 21.85 -9.50 0.99
N THR A 152 22.84 -9.89 1.78
CA THR A 152 22.96 -11.24 2.34
C THR A 152 22.80 -11.19 3.85
N TYR A 153 22.79 -12.35 4.50
CA TYR A 153 22.73 -12.39 5.97
C TYR A 153 23.93 -11.70 6.64
N GLU A 154 25.09 -11.63 5.99
CA GLU A 154 26.26 -10.88 6.48
C GLU A 154 26.00 -9.36 6.56
N ASP A 155 24.98 -8.87 5.85
CA ASP A 155 24.59 -7.47 5.84
C ASP A 155 23.51 -7.13 6.88
N PHE A 156 22.98 -8.12 7.60
CA PHE A 156 21.82 -7.97 8.49
C PHE A 156 22.01 -6.83 9.50
N ASP A 157 23.09 -6.87 10.28
CA ASP A 157 23.39 -5.86 11.31
C ASP A 157 23.49 -4.45 10.71
N TRP A 158 24.10 -4.35 9.52
CA TRP A 158 24.22 -3.08 8.81
C TRP A 158 22.85 -2.56 8.34
N CYS A 159 21.99 -3.45 7.84
CA CYS A 159 20.64 -3.11 7.40
C CYS A 159 19.77 -2.62 8.58
N CYS A 160 19.81 -3.32 9.73
CA CYS A 160 19.14 -2.90 10.97
C CYS A 160 19.61 -1.50 11.38
N GLN A 161 20.93 -1.27 11.40
CA GLN A 161 21.49 0.03 11.76
C GLN A 161 21.05 1.13 10.78
N ALA A 162 21.10 0.86 9.47
CA ALA A 162 20.73 1.82 8.45
C ALA A 162 19.25 2.22 8.51
N LEU A 163 18.35 1.26 8.75
CA LEU A 163 16.93 1.51 9.01
C LEU A 163 16.76 2.37 10.28
N GLY A 164 17.36 1.95 11.39
CA GLY A 164 17.27 2.66 12.68
C GLY A 164 17.73 4.11 12.59
N ASP A 165 18.92 4.35 12.03
CA ASP A 165 19.49 5.69 11.88
C ASP A 165 18.64 6.58 10.96
N ALA A 166 18.15 6.03 9.85
CA ALA A 166 17.35 6.79 8.90
C ALA A 166 15.96 7.13 9.44
N TYR A 167 15.29 6.19 10.13
CA TYR A 167 13.98 6.43 10.74
C TYR A 167 14.08 7.39 11.93
N LYS A 168 15.06 7.19 12.81
CA LYS A 168 15.33 8.12 13.93
C LYS A 168 15.54 9.54 13.42
N HIS A 169 16.36 9.72 12.39
CA HIS A 169 16.58 11.03 11.79
C HIS A 169 15.29 11.59 11.16
N THR A 170 14.48 10.77 10.48
CA THR A 170 13.20 11.19 9.90
C THR A 170 12.21 11.67 10.97
N TRP A 171 12.03 10.91 12.05
CA TRP A 171 11.13 11.29 13.15
C TRP A 171 11.59 12.55 13.89
N GLN A 172 12.90 12.84 13.90
CA GLN A 172 13.44 14.07 14.48
C GLN A 172 13.27 15.30 13.58
N THR A 173 13.16 15.11 12.27
CA THR A 173 13.23 16.21 11.28
C THR A 173 11.90 16.50 10.58
N VAL A 174 10.97 15.54 10.54
CA VAL A 174 9.66 15.69 9.91
C VAL A 174 8.58 15.54 10.97
N ARG A 175 8.02 16.66 11.41
CA ARG A 175 7.11 16.76 12.57
C ARG A 175 5.88 15.87 12.44
N GLU A 176 5.37 15.71 11.22
CA GLU A 176 4.15 14.93 10.94
C GLU A 176 4.41 13.42 10.90
N LEU A 177 5.67 12.98 10.94
CA LEU A 177 6.09 11.59 10.90
C LEU A 177 6.65 11.15 12.25
N SER A 178 6.20 9.99 12.72
CA SER A 178 6.56 9.42 14.01
C SER A 178 6.52 7.90 13.94
N ALA A 179 7.03 7.23 14.96
CA ALA A 179 6.90 5.78 15.12
C ALA A 179 5.44 5.30 15.18
N SER A 180 4.46 6.19 15.39
CA SER A 180 3.04 5.83 15.43
C SER A 180 2.35 5.77 14.07
N ASN A 181 2.93 6.39 13.04
CA ASN A 181 2.33 6.47 11.71
C ASN A 181 3.29 6.15 10.56
N LEU A 182 4.59 6.02 10.83
CA LEU A 182 5.60 5.57 9.91
C LEU A 182 6.52 4.59 10.65
N VAL A 183 6.21 3.30 10.51
CA VAL A 183 6.88 2.19 11.21
C VAL A 183 7.90 1.57 10.25
N ALA A 184 9.10 1.33 10.76
CA ALA A 184 10.14 0.60 10.02
C ALA A 184 9.83 -0.90 10.05
N VAL A 185 10.29 -1.60 9.01
CA VAL A 185 10.38 -3.06 9.02
C VAL A 185 11.14 -3.51 10.27
N ASP A 186 10.60 -4.51 10.98
CA ASP A 186 11.24 -5.07 12.17
C ASP A 186 12.31 -6.11 11.81
N ASP A 187 13.05 -6.58 12.81
CA ASP A 187 14.20 -7.48 12.61
C ASP A 187 13.78 -8.84 12.02
N GLU A 188 12.59 -9.35 12.35
CA GLU A 188 12.05 -10.62 11.83
C GLU A 188 11.66 -10.45 10.36
N GLU A 189 10.88 -9.42 10.04
CA GLU A 189 10.47 -9.09 8.67
C GLU A 189 11.68 -8.74 7.79
N LEU A 190 12.71 -8.08 8.34
CA LEU A 190 13.96 -7.82 7.61
C LEU A 190 14.72 -9.09 7.30
N CYS A 191 14.80 -10.03 8.25
CA CYS A 191 15.44 -11.32 8.05
C CYS A 191 14.74 -12.10 6.93
N ASP A 192 13.40 -12.12 6.93
CA ASP A 192 12.59 -12.75 5.88
C ASP A 192 12.89 -12.11 4.52
N HIS A 193 12.87 -10.78 4.42
CA HIS A 193 13.17 -10.06 3.17
C HIS A 193 14.60 -10.32 2.66
N ILE A 194 15.60 -10.45 3.53
CA ILE A 194 16.97 -10.81 3.12
C ILE A 194 17.00 -12.23 2.57
N SER A 195 16.32 -13.18 3.24
CA SER A 195 16.27 -14.57 2.81
C SER A 195 15.59 -14.74 1.44
N GLU A 196 14.57 -13.93 1.17
CA GLU A 196 13.84 -13.88 -0.11
C GLU A 196 14.53 -13.01 -1.18
N ARG A 197 15.71 -12.45 -0.86
CA ARG A 197 16.52 -11.60 -1.77
C ARG A 197 15.81 -10.32 -2.21
N GLU A 198 15.02 -9.74 -1.31
CA GLU A 198 14.16 -8.57 -1.56
C GLU A 198 14.79 -7.26 -1.05
N VAL A 199 15.90 -7.34 -0.33
CA VAL A 199 16.65 -6.18 0.17
C VAL A 199 17.80 -5.85 -0.78
N TYR A 200 17.86 -4.59 -1.23
CA TYR A 200 18.91 -4.07 -2.08
C TYR A 200 19.64 -2.92 -1.38
N ILE A 201 20.94 -3.11 -1.14
CA ILE A 201 21.84 -2.09 -0.61
C ILE A 201 22.19 -1.12 -1.73
N ILE A 202 22.04 0.17 -1.45
CA ILE A 202 22.36 1.27 -2.35
C ILE A 202 23.80 1.70 -2.10
N TYR A 203 24.63 1.68 -3.12
CA TYR A 203 26.00 2.21 -3.06
C TYR A 203 26.13 3.46 -3.92
N GLU A 204 26.69 4.54 -3.36
CA GLU A 204 27.13 5.73 -4.11
C GLU A 204 28.67 5.79 -4.05
N ASN A 205 29.34 5.65 -5.19
CA ASN A 205 30.81 5.56 -5.31
C ASN A 205 31.41 4.51 -4.36
N ASP A 206 30.88 3.29 -4.40
CA ASP A 206 31.30 2.14 -3.57
C ASP A 206 31.12 2.30 -2.06
N VAL A 207 30.40 3.33 -1.61
CA VAL A 207 30.03 3.52 -0.20
C VAL A 207 28.55 3.22 0.01
N ARG A 208 28.22 2.42 1.02
CA ARG A 208 26.82 2.12 1.37
C ARG A 208 26.11 3.42 1.79
N ALA A 209 25.06 3.76 1.05
CA ALA A 209 24.32 5.02 1.17
C ALA A 209 22.89 4.84 1.69
N GLY A 210 22.38 3.61 1.71
CA GLY A 210 21.03 3.29 2.15
C GLY A 210 20.58 1.92 1.64
N LEU A 211 19.30 1.62 1.78
CA LEU A 211 18.70 0.39 1.26
C LEU A 211 17.28 0.62 0.76
N LEU A 212 16.81 -0.31 -0.05
CA LEU A 212 15.44 -0.40 -0.51
C LEU A 212 14.98 -1.86 -0.41
N ILE A 213 13.76 -2.06 0.07
CA ILE A 213 13.13 -3.37 0.16
C ILE A 213 12.03 -3.41 -0.89
N CYS A 214 12.14 -4.38 -1.81
CA CYS A 214 11.20 -4.55 -2.88
C CYS A 214 10.89 -6.02 -3.12
N GLN A 215 9.62 -6.36 -2.98
CA GLN A 215 9.12 -7.73 -3.10
C GLN A 215 8.12 -7.88 -4.24
N LYS A 216 8.01 -9.08 -4.80
CA LYS A 216 6.89 -9.38 -5.71
C LYS A 216 5.61 -9.52 -4.88
N GLY A 217 4.55 -8.84 -5.28
CA GLY A 217 3.31 -8.85 -4.51
C GLY A 217 2.24 -7.90 -5.04
N ASN A 218 1.14 -7.85 -4.30
CA ASN A 218 -0.04 -7.12 -4.71
C ASN A 218 -0.30 -5.90 -3.82
N ILE A 219 -0.87 -4.85 -4.41
CA ILE A 219 -1.53 -3.75 -3.69
C ILE A 219 -2.97 -3.69 -4.21
N ALA A 220 -3.93 -4.05 -3.36
CA ALA A 220 -5.29 -4.34 -3.81
C ALA A 220 -5.26 -5.35 -4.99
N PHE A 221 -5.96 -5.06 -6.08
CA PHE A 221 -5.97 -5.87 -7.30
C PHE A 221 -4.74 -5.64 -8.20
N LEU A 222 -3.87 -4.67 -7.90
CA LEU A 222 -2.68 -4.40 -8.70
C LEU A 222 -1.58 -5.43 -8.41
N ARG A 223 -0.89 -5.88 -9.46
CA ARG A 223 0.19 -6.87 -9.37
C ARG A 223 1.52 -6.34 -9.87
N GLY A 224 2.60 -6.82 -9.26
CA GLY A 224 3.97 -6.58 -9.71
C GLY A 224 4.92 -6.55 -8.54
N TYR A 225 5.74 -5.50 -8.47
CA TYR A 225 6.77 -5.30 -7.46
C TYR A 225 6.37 -4.16 -6.52
N ARG A 226 6.38 -4.43 -5.22
CA ARG A 226 6.03 -3.49 -4.16
C ARG A 226 7.28 -3.06 -3.41
N ILE A 227 7.54 -1.76 -3.40
CA ILE A 227 8.47 -1.16 -2.45
C ILE A 227 7.78 -1.12 -1.08
N THR A 228 8.33 -1.82 -0.09
CA THR A 228 7.80 -1.87 1.29
C THR A 228 8.51 -0.87 2.18
N ASP A 229 9.84 -0.83 2.13
CA ASP A 229 10.66 0.13 2.85
C ASP A 229 11.80 0.67 1.98
N LYS A 230 12.31 1.84 2.32
CA LYS A 230 13.37 2.51 1.57
C LYS A 230 13.95 3.67 2.37
N VAL A 231 15.23 3.57 2.68
CA VAL A 231 15.97 4.56 3.46
C VAL A 231 17.23 5.03 2.75
N ILE A 232 17.56 6.30 2.98
CA ILE A 232 18.87 6.89 2.64
C ILE A 232 19.47 7.42 3.93
N LEU A 233 20.72 7.02 4.19
CA LEU A 233 21.47 7.45 5.36
C LEU A 233 21.58 8.98 5.37
N PRO A 234 21.55 9.64 6.54
CA PRO A 234 21.53 11.10 6.65
C PRO A 234 22.61 11.82 5.82
N ALA A 235 23.84 11.30 5.80
CA ALA A 235 24.97 11.87 5.06
C ALA A 235 24.78 11.93 3.53
N PHE A 236 23.86 11.12 3.00
CA PHE A 236 23.60 10.95 1.56
C PHE A 236 22.28 11.61 1.11
N ARG A 237 21.52 12.22 2.03
CA ARG A 237 20.24 12.88 1.71
C ARG A 237 20.44 14.13 0.83
N GLY A 238 19.36 14.53 0.16
CA GLY A 238 19.36 15.72 -0.72
C GLY A 238 19.92 15.49 -2.14
N ARG A 239 20.49 14.32 -2.42
CA ARG A 239 21.17 13.99 -3.70
C ARG A 239 20.30 13.23 -4.71
N SER A 240 18.99 13.21 -4.50
CA SER A 240 18.03 12.41 -5.29
C SER A 240 18.36 10.90 -5.39
N LEU A 241 19.25 10.39 -4.52
CA LEU A 241 19.73 9.00 -4.55
C LEU A 241 18.59 7.99 -4.52
N SER A 242 17.61 8.23 -3.65
CA SER A 242 16.45 7.37 -3.50
C SER A 242 15.61 7.21 -4.78
N ALA A 243 15.49 8.27 -5.58
CA ALA A 243 14.76 8.22 -6.85
C ALA A 243 15.60 7.53 -7.94
N ARG A 244 16.91 7.81 -7.98
CA ARG A 244 17.85 7.15 -8.90
C ARG A 244 17.93 5.64 -8.63
N ALA A 245 18.02 5.23 -7.36
CA ALA A 245 18.05 3.83 -6.94
C ALA A 245 16.78 3.08 -7.34
N GLN A 246 15.61 3.71 -7.19
CA GLN A 246 14.36 3.11 -7.66
C GLN A 246 14.33 2.91 -9.18
N ARG A 247 14.85 3.84 -9.97
CA ARG A 247 14.95 3.69 -11.43
C ARG A 247 15.92 2.58 -11.82
N LEU A 248 17.06 2.48 -11.13
CA LEU A 248 18.03 1.41 -11.34
C LEU A 248 17.44 0.05 -10.99
N LEU A 249 16.78 -0.09 -9.83
CA LEU A 249 16.11 -1.34 -9.45
C LEU A 249 15.07 -1.70 -10.50
N TYR A 250 14.20 -0.75 -10.87
CA TYR A 250 13.14 -1.02 -11.84
C TYR A 250 13.70 -1.52 -13.17
N ARG A 251 14.77 -0.90 -13.68
CA ARG A 251 15.49 -1.37 -14.88
C ARG A 251 15.98 -2.82 -14.73
N LEU A 252 16.56 -3.18 -13.58
CA LEU A 252 17.03 -4.55 -13.31
C LEU A 252 15.86 -5.54 -13.30
N LEU A 253 14.74 -5.17 -12.68
CA LEU A 253 13.54 -6.01 -12.60
C LEU A 253 12.90 -6.25 -13.97
N THR A 254 12.86 -5.24 -14.84
CA THR A 254 12.33 -5.38 -16.22
C THR A 254 13.13 -6.37 -17.06
N TYR A 255 14.43 -6.54 -16.80
CA TYR A 255 15.22 -7.57 -17.49
C TYR A 255 14.96 -8.98 -16.98
N SER A 256 14.48 -9.13 -15.73
CA SER A 256 14.26 -10.43 -15.10
C SER A 256 12.83 -10.97 -15.21
N ASP A 257 11.84 -10.12 -15.50
CA ASP A 257 10.43 -10.50 -15.54
C ASP A 257 9.80 -10.18 -16.90
N SER A 258 9.31 -11.21 -17.59
CA SER A 258 8.64 -11.08 -18.89
C SER A 258 7.14 -10.76 -18.77
N GLU A 259 6.56 -10.86 -17.57
CA GLU A 259 5.16 -10.54 -17.35
C GLU A 259 4.95 -9.04 -17.09
N LEU A 260 3.81 -8.51 -17.56
CA LEU A 260 3.43 -7.13 -17.25
C LEU A 260 3.25 -6.96 -15.73
N SER A 261 4.20 -6.27 -15.13
CA SER A 261 4.25 -6.00 -13.69
C SER A 261 4.33 -4.50 -13.41
N LEU A 262 3.53 -4.03 -12.45
CA LEU A 262 3.63 -2.65 -11.95
C LEU A 262 4.77 -2.55 -10.95
N TYR A 263 5.48 -1.42 -10.97
CA TYR A 263 6.40 -1.06 -9.89
C TYR A 263 5.75 0.00 -9.01
N MET A 264 5.41 -0.40 -7.80
CA MET A 264 4.44 0.30 -6.97
C MET A 264 4.82 0.37 -5.49
N GLY A 265 4.14 1.23 -4.75
CA GLY A 265 4.27 1.32 -3.29
C GLY A 265 3.19 2.22 -2.71
N THR A 266 2.92 2.05 -1.42
CA THR A 266 1.99 2.92 -0.68
C THR A 266 2.77 4.05 0.01
N ILE A 267 2.15 5.24 0.09
CA ILE A 267 2.75 6.40 0.76
C ILE A 267 1.66 7.11 1.55
N ILE A 268 1.89 7.33 2.84
CA ILE A 268 0.98 8.12 3.68
C ILE A 268 1.00 9.61 3.29
N PRO A 269 -0.11 10.35 3.40
CA PRO A 269 -0.20 11.73 2.94
C PRO A 269 0.80 12.70 3.58
N GLN A 270 1.21 12.43 4.82
CA GLN A 270 2.16 13.27 5.55
C GLN A 270 3.60 13.11 5.00
N ASN A 271 3.90 12.04 4.27
CA ASN A 271 5.24 11.77 3.76
C ASN A 271 5.48 12.44 2.39
N ILE A 272 5.39 13.76 2.36
CA ILE A 272 5.67 14.61 1.19
C ILE A 272 7.02 14.26 0.52
N PRO A 273 8.13 14.05 1.27
CA PRO A 273 9.41 13.68 0.65
C PRO A 273 9.35 12.37 -0.13
N SER A 274 8.64 11.36 0.36
CA SER A 274 8.47 10.09 -0.35
C SER A 274 7.62 10.23 -1.60
N MET A 275 6.56 11.04 -1.58
CA MET A 275 5.76 11.33 -2.78
C MET A 275 6.61 11.97 -3.89
N LYS A 276 7.35 13.04 -3.56
CA LYS A 276 8.28 13.68 -4.52
C LYS A 276 9.35 12.71 -5.02
N THR A 277 9.79 11.79 -4.17
CA THR A 277 10.76 10.76 -4.56
C THR A 277 10.15 9.76 -5.54
N ALA A 278 8.90 9.33 -5.33
CA ALA A 278 8.18 8.45 -6.24
C ALA A 278 8.01 9.11 -7.61
N GLU A 279 7.60 10.37 -7.64
CA GLU A 279 7.44 11.17 -8.86
C GLU A 279 8.75 11.31 -9.64
N ARG A 280 9.85 11.65 -8.95
CA ARG A 280 11.19 11.71 -9.57
C ARG A 280 11.70 10.35 -10.05
N ALA A 281 11.20 9.25 -9.48
CA ALA A 281 11.49 7.90 -9.95
C ALA A 281 10.60 7.48 -11.13
N GLY A 282 9.68 8.35 -11.59
CA GLY A 282 8.78 8.09 -12.72
C GLY A 282 7.47 7.42 -12.33
N ARG A 283 7.13 7.32 -11.04
CA ARG A 283 5.83 6.82 -10.58
C ARG A 283 4.82 7.95 -10.47
N THR A 284 3.56 7.65 -10.75
CA THR A 284 2.44 8.59 -10.58
C THR A 284 1.45 8.06 -9.54
N CYS A 285 0.72 8.96 -8.89
CA CYS A 285 -0.37 8.57 -7.98
C CYS A 285 -1.54 8.01 -8.82
N ILE A 286 -1.69 6.68 -8.83
CA ILE A 286 -2.69 6.02 -9.66
C ILE A 286 -3.98 5.70 -8.88
N LEU A 287 -3.88 5.51 -7.56
CA LEU A 287 -5.01 5.23 -6.67
C LEU A 287 -4.79 5.88 -5.31
N SER A 288 -5.87 6.11 -4.58
CA SER A 288 -5.85 6.61 -3.20
C SER A 288 -6.89 5.87 -2.36
N TYR A 289 -6.49 5.42 -1.17
CA TYR A 289 -7.42 5.09 -0.11
C TYR A 289 -7.89 6.38 0.56
N GLN A 290 -9.21 6.57 0.68
CA GLN A 290 -9.82 7.76 1.29
C GLN A 290 -10.86 7.35 2.34
N PHE A 291 -10.88 8.06 3.46
CA PHE A 291 -11.91 7.97 4.47
C PHE A 291 -13.06 8.93 4.19
N LEU A 292 -14.27 8.39 4.13
CA LEU A 292 -15.53 9.11 4.13
C LEU A 292 -16.13 9.06 5.53
N PRO A 293 -16.61 10.19 6.09
CA PRO A 293 -17.29 10.18 7.37
C PRO A 293 -18.57 9.37 7.29
N ILE A 294 -18.84 8.58 8.32
CA ILE A 294 -20.14 7.95 8.50
C ILE A 294 -21.13 9.03 8.97
N CYS A 295 -22.25 9.18 8.27
CA CYS A 295 -23.36 9.98 8.78
C CYS A 295 -23.87 9.33 10.06
N ARG A 296 -23.66 9.99 11.20
CA ARG A 296 -24.33 9.62 12.44
C ARG A 296 -25.74 10.18 12.35
N THR A 297 -26.74 9.32 12.26
CA THR A 297 -28.08 9.71 12.69
C THR A 297 -27.94 10.09 14.17
N HIS A 298 -28.19 11.36 14.49
CA HIS A 298 -28.36 11.77 15.86
C HIS A 298 -29.52 10.95 16.43
N ASP A 299 -29.23 10.12 17.43
CA ASP A 299 -30.26 9.55 18.32
C ASP A 299 -30.90 10.67 19.16
#